data_AF-A0A9D0DGG7-F1
#
_entry.id   AF-A0A9D0DGG7-F1
#
_cell.length_a   1.000
_cell.length_b   1.000
_cell.length_c   1.000
_cell.angle_alpha   90.00
_cell.angle_beta   90.00
_cell.angle_gamma   90.00
#
_symmetry.space_group_name_H-M   'P 1'
#
loop_
_entity.id
_entity.type
_entity.pdbx_description
1 polymer ?
#
loop_
_entity_poly.entity_id
_entity_poly.type
_entity_poly.pdbx_seq_one_letter_code
_entity_poly.pdbx_strand_id
1 'polypeptide(L)'
;MTLVSSNREHLVDQRFDTDVSNTEYINKLFLRIVAKGRKFENVNFKYTIFDTTYFRNCVFESCDFTGCKFIGANFYGAKFIGCKFDYATFERAIISNDVLDNCCPGWDNLKLKFARTLRVNFQQLGDSKSANKAIKIELDATEIHLKKSWLSNESYYR
;
A
#
# COMPACT_ATOMS: atom_id res chain seq x y z
N MET A 1 -11.08 -13.06 -29.18
CA MET A 1 -11.15 -12.33 -27.89
C MET A 1 -10.72 -10.90 -28.18
N THR A 2 -11.64 -9.93 -28.18
CA THR A 2 -11.33 -8.53 -28.46
C THR A 2 -10.93 -7.83 -27.17
N LEU A 3 -9.76 -7.20 -27.17
CA LEU A 3 -9.30 -6.38 -26.04
C LEU A 3 -10.10 -5.07 -26.03
N VAL A 4 -10.61 -4.66 -24.86
CA VAL A 4 -11.30 -3.39 -24.64
C VAL A 4 -10.44 -2.52 -23.72
N SER A 5 -10.46 -1.20 -23.91
CA SER A 5 -9.70 -0.25 -23.10
C SER A 5 -10.06 -0.37 -21.62
N SER A 6 -9.05 -0.27 -20.75
CA SER A 6 -9.23 -0.24 -19.29
C SER A 6 -9.67 1.12 -18.75
N ASN A 7 -9.79 2.14 -19.61
CA ASN A 7 -10.07 3.54 -19.25
C ASN A 7 -9.14 4.11 -18.16
N ARG A 8 -7.94 3.54 -18.02
CA ARG A 8 -6.92 4.07 -17.11
C ARG A 8 -6.37 5.37 -17.67
N GLU A 9 -6.47 6.44 -16.90
CA GLU A 9 -5.90 7.73 -17.26
C GLU A 9 -4.43 7.80 -16.82
N HIS A 10 -3.57 8.28 -17.70
CA HIS A 10 -2.12 8.37 -17.51
C HIS A 10 -1.73 9.81 -17.21
N LEU A 11 -1.24 10.05 -15.99
CA LEU A 11 -0.75 11.34 -15.53
C LEU A 11 0.76 11.23 -15.33
N VAL A 12 1.50 12.02 -16.12
CA VAL A 12 2.94 11.86 -16.31
C VAL A 12 3.64 13.20 -16.09
N ASP A 13 4.70 13.23 -15.29
CA ASP A 13 5.55 14.42 -15.07
C ASP A 13 4.80 15.66 -14.55
N GLN A 14 3.80 15.45 -13.69
CA GLN A 14 3.01 16.50 -13.05
C GLN A 14 3.27 16.60 -11.55
N ARG A 15 2.77 17.68 -10.92
CA ARG A 15 2.90 17.88 -9.47
C ARG A 15 1.58 18.23 -8.81
N PHE A 16 1.41 17.79 -7.57
CA PHE A 16 0.40 18.33 -6.66
C PHE A 16 0.95 19.59 -5.99
N ASP A 17 0.39 20.74 -6.34
CA ASP A 17 0.84 22.02 -5.79
C ASP A 17 0.02 22.54 -4.61
N THR A 18 -1.13 21.92 -4.36
CA THR A 18 -1.99 22.23 -3.22
C THR A 18 -2.27 20.96 -2.45
N ASP A 19 -2.75 21.14 -1.22
CA ASP A 19 -3.37 20.06 -0.49
C ASP A 19 -4.63 19.60 -1.22
N VAL A 20 -4.99 18.34 -1.02
CA VAL A 20 -6.06 17.67 -1.76
C VAL A 20 -6.97 16.98 -0.76
N SER A 21 -8.27 17.29 -0.83
CA SER A 21 -9.25 16.71 0.08
C SER A 21 -10.50 16.24 -0.67
N ASN A 22 -11.08 15.12 -0.25
CA ASN A 22 -12.37 14.60 -0.73
C ASN A 22 -12.43 14.42 -2.27
N THR A 23 -11.41 13.81 -2.86
CA THR A 23 -11.28 13.64 -4.31
C THR A 23 -11.04 12.19 -4.70
N GLU A 24 -11.29 11.87 -5.97
CA GLU A 24 -11.15 10.53 -6.51
C GLU A 24 -10.09 10.46 -7.62
N TYR A 25 -9.07 9.65 -7.39
CA TYR A 25 -8.05 9.25 -8.35
C TYR A 25 -8.08 7.72 -8.49
N ILE A 26 -9.23 7.20 -8.93
CA ILE A 26 -9.43 5.76 -9.12
C ILE A 26 -8.90 5.32 -10.48
N ASN A 27 -8.23 4.16 -10.53
CA ASN A 27 -7.71 3.53 -11.74
C ASN A 27 -6.86 4.49 -12.60
N LYS A 28 -5.93 5.20 -11.96
CA LYS A 28 -4.96 6.08 -12.63
C LYS A 28 -3.60 5.41 -12.77
N LEU A 29 -2.78 5.90 -13.71
CA LEU A 29 -1.34 5.71 -13.69
C LEU A 29 -0.69 7.05 -13.35
N PHE A 30 -0.03 7.13 -12.21
CA PHE A 30 0.83 8.23 -11.83
C PHE A 30 2.27 7.86 -12.13
N LEU A 31 2.82 8.42 -13.19
CA LEU A 31 4.20 8.21 -13.59
C LEU A 31 5.01 9.47 -13.30
N ARG A 32 6.01 9.37 -12.41
CA ARG A 32 6.89 10.49 -12.03
C ARG A 32 6.13 11.72 -11.50
N ILE A 33 4.99 11.48 -10.85
CA ILE A 33 4.23 12.52 -10.17
C ILE A 33 4.96 12.97 -8.90
N VAL A 34 4.92 14.27 -8.63
CA VAL A 34 5.62 14.89 -7.49
C VAL A 34 4.65 15.56 -6.52
N ALA A 35 4.84 15.34 -5.23
CA ALA A 35 4.25 16.11 -4.15
C ALA A 35 5.28 16.23 -3.01
N LYS A 36 5.42 17.43 -2.44
CA LYS A 36 6.33 17.67 -1.32
C LYS A 36 5.62 18.47 -0.24
N GLY A 37 5.55 17.91 0.97
CA GLY A 37 4.93 18.60 2.10
C GLY A 37 3.44 18.89 1.91
N ARG A 38 2.73 18.03 1.18
CA ARG A 38 1.29 18.18 0.91
C ARG A 38 0.46 17.25 1.78
N LYS A 39 -0.75 17.69 2.11
CA LYS A 39 -1.77 16.88 2.78
C LYS A 39 -2.76 16.31 1.75
N PHE A 40 -3.05 15.02 1.89
CA PHE A 40 -4.09 14.31 1.18
C PHE A 40 -5.09 13.78 2.20
N GLU A 41 -6.33 14.23 2.15
CA GLU A 41 -7.36 13.88 3.14
C GLU A 41 -8.60 13.29 2.46
N ASN A 42 -9.05 12.10 2.89
CA ASN A 42 -10.20 11.42 2.30
C ASN A 42 -10.08 11.25 0.77
N VAL A 43 -8.87 10.96 0.29
CA VAL A 43 -8.61 10.78 -1.14
C VAL A 43 -8.70 9.31 -1.51
N ASN A 44 -9.46 9.00 -2.56
CA ASN A 44 -9.65 7.65 -3.05
C ASN A 44 -8.66 7.35 -4.18
N PHE A 45 -7.63 6.54 -3.92
CA PHE A 45 -6.62 6.14 -4.89
C PHE A 45 -6.82 4.72 -5.44
N LYS A 46 -8.00 4.11 -5.24
CA LYS A 46 -8.23 2.69 -5.60
C LYS A 46 -7.70 2.31 -6.97
N TYR A 47 -6.99 1.19 -7.04
CA TYR A 47 -6.46 0.62 -8.28
C TYR A 47 -5.48 1.53 -9.05
N THR A 48 -4.93 2.55 -8.40
CA THR A 48 -3.95 3.45 -9.00
C THR A 48 -2.54 2.88 -8.91
N ILE A 49 -1.79 3.06 -9.99
CA ILE A 49 -0.38 2.68 -10.07
C ILE A 49 0.45 3.94 -9.83
N PHE A 50 1.29 3.89 -8.81
CA PHE A 50 2.30 4.89 -8.49
C PHE A 50 3.65 4.37 -8.96
N ASP A 51 4.08 4.81 -10.14
CA ASP A 51 5.34 4.43 -10.75
C ASP A 51 6.35 5.59 -10.69
N THR A 52 7.47 5.36 -10.01
CA THR A 52 8.58 6.30 -9.89
C THR A 52 8.13 7.67 -9.36
N THR A 53 7.14 7.68 -8.45
CA THR A 53 6.57 8.92 -7.90
C THR A 53 7.35 9.45 -6.70
N TYR A 54 7.20 10.74 -6.39
CA TYR A 54 7.91 11.42 -5.32
C TYR A 54 6.93 12.13 -4.38
N PHE A 55 6.52 11.48 -3.29
CA PHE A 55 5.59 11.99 -2.28
C PHE A 55 6.31 12.22 -0.94
N ARG A 56 7.32 13.09 -0.94
CA ARG A 56 8.17 13.30 0.23
C ARG A 56 7.52 14.21 1.27
N ASN A 57 7.67 13.87 2.55
CA ASN A 57 7.14 14.63 3.68
C ASN A 57 5.62 14.92 3.58
N CYS A 58 4.86 14.09 2.86
CA CYS A 58 3.42 14.27 2.69
C CYS A 58 2.64 13.60 3.84
N VAL A 59 1.41 14.04 4.08
CA VAL A 59 0.52 13.41 5.06
C VAL A 59 -0.69 12.87 4.30
N PHE A 60 -0.92 11.57 4.42
CA PHE A 60 -2.12 10.91 3.91
C PHE A 60 -3.01 10.57 5.10
N GLU A 61 -4.21 11.15 5.13
CA GLU A 61 -5.20 10.98 6.17
C GLU A 61 -6.47 10.38 5.56
N SER A 62 -6.95 9.26 6.12
CA SER A 62 -8.18 8.59 5.70
C SER A 62 -8.25 8.27 4.20
N CYS A 63 -7.09 8.07 3.56
CA CYS A 63 -6.99 7.75 2.14
C CYS A 63 -7.14 6.25 1.88
N ASP A 64 -7.75 5.90 0.74
CA ASP A 64 -7.95 4.51 0.32
C ASP A 64 -6.99 4.13 -0.82
N PHE A 65 -6.01 3.27 -0.51
CA PHE A 65 -5.04 2.71 -1.45
C PHE A 65 -5.36 1.27 -1.83
N THR A 66 -6.61 0.83 -1.73
CA THR A 66 -7.00 -0.54 -2.05
C THR A 66 -6.60 -0.89 -3.48
N GLY A 67 -5.86 -1.99 -3.65
CA GLY A 67 -5.39 -2.48 -4.95
C GLY A 67 -4.34 -1.59 -5.63
N CYS A 68 -3.74 -0.64 -4.92
CA CYS A 68 -2.67 0.19 -5.48
C CYS A 68 -1.38 -0.58 -5.71
N LYS A 69 -0.59 -0.13 -6.69
CA LYS A 69 0.77 -0.62 -6.91
C LYS A 69 1.75 0.51 -6.73
N PHE A 70 2.74 0.34 -5.86
CA PHE A 70 3.80 1.30 -5.62
C PHE A 70 5.12 0.73 -6.14
N ILE A 71 5.62 1.27 -7.25
CA ILE A 71 6.80 0.78 -7.96
C ILE A 71 7.82 1.91 -8.00
N GLY A 72 8.96 1.76 -7.31
CA GLY A 72 9.99 2.81 -7.26
C GLY A 72 9.51 4.12 -6.62
N ALA A 73 8.39 4.11 -5.90
CA ALA A 73 7.78 5.29 -5.30
C ALA A 73 8.54 5.74 -4.05
N ASN A 74 8.70 7.05 -3.87
CA ASN A 74 9.42 7.64 -2.76
C ASN A 74 8.47 8.38 -1.80
N PHE A 75 8.16 7.71 -0.69
CA PHE A 75 7.36 8.24 0.43
C PHE A 75 8.24 8.61 1.63
N TYR A 76 9.50 8.99 1.40
CA TYR A 76 10.39 9.38 2.50
C TYR A 76 9.79 10.53 3.33
N GLY A 77 9.67 10.31 4.64
CA GLY A 77 9.09 11.25 5.59
C GLY A 77 7.56 11.37 5.51
N ALA A 78 6.88 10.55 4.69
CA ALA A 78 5.43 10.57 4.61
C ALA A 78 4.78 9.88 5.82
N LYS A 79 3.58 10.32 6.16
CA LYS A 79 2.75 9.73 7.22
C LYS A 79 1.45 9.20 6.63
N PHE A 80 0.99 8.05 7.13
CA PHE A 80 -0.27 7.43 6.75
C PHE A 80 -1.12 7.24 8.00
N ILE A 81 -2.25 7.95 8.08
CA ILE A 81 -3.12 8.02 9.25
C ILE A 81 -4.51 7.54 8.83
N GLY A 82 -4.99 6.43 9.39
CA GLY A 82 -6.29 5.86 9.02
C GLY A 82 -6.39 5.41 7.55
N CYS A 83 -5.25 5.19 6.89
CA CYS A 83 -5.22 4.78 5.49
C CYS A 83 -5.48 3.27 5.32
N LYS A 84 -6.08 2.91 4.19
CA LYS A 84 -6.38 1.53 3.81
C LYS A 84 -5.44 1.03 2.72
N PHE A 85 -4.85 -0.15 2.88
CA PHE A 85 -3.92 -0.76 1.91
C PHE A 85 -4.29 -2.19 1.50
N ASP A 86 -5.58 -2.53 1.57
CA ASP A 86 -6.04 -3.86 1.16
C ASP A 86 -5.61 -4.16 -0.28
N TYR A 87 -4.99 -5.32 -0.52
CA TYR A 87 -4.47 -5.72 -1.84
C TYR A 87 -3.40 -4.79 -2.45
N ALA A 88 -2.84 -3.85 -1.70
CA ALA A 88 -1.75 -3.01 -2.18
C ALA A 88 -0.43 -3.80 -2.28
N THR A 89 0.40 -3.46 -3.27
CA THR A 89 1.72 -4.06 -3.47
C THR A 89 2.81 -3.00 -3.53
N PHE A 90 3.98 -3.33 -2.98
CA PHE A 90 5.15 -2.47 -2.94
C PHE A 90 6.35 -3.17 -3.59
N GLU A 91 7.03 -2.45 -4.47
CA GLU A 91 8.25 -2.89 -5.14
C GLU A 91 9.23 -1.73 -5.23
N ARG A 92 10.41 -1.89 -4.63
CA ARG A 92 11.46 -0.85 -4.57
C ARG A 92 10.95 0.52 -4.12
N ALA A 93 9.90 0.56 -3.31
CA ALA A 93 9.25 1.76 -2.81
C ALA A 93 9.79 2.14 -1.43
N ILE A 94 10.28 3.37 -1.28
CA ILE A 94 10.77 3.90 0.00
C ILE A 94 9.56 4.31 0.83
N ILE A 95 9.26 3.58 1.91
CA ILE A 95 8.13 3.82 2.79
C ILE A 95 8.52 3.52 4.26
N SER A 96 7.95 4.23 5.23
CA SER A 96 8.22 3.95 6.65
C SER A 96 7.63 2.60 7.08
N ASN A 97 8.33 1.88 7.96
CA ASN A 97 7.82 0.64 8.54
C ASN A 97 6.68 0.85 9.55
N ASP A 98 6.33 2.10 9.88
CA ASP A 98 5.15 2.43 10.71
C ASP A 98 3.83 2.03 10.03
N VAL A 99 3.85 1.87 8.70
CA VAL A 99 2.71 1.37 7.92
C VAL A 99 2.31 -0.06 8.34
N LEU A 100 3.27 -0.84 8.85
CA LEU A 100 3.02 -2.18 9.38
C LEU A 100 2.28 -2.15 10.73
N ASP A 101 2.38 -1.06 11.49
CA ASP A 101 1.70 -0.95 12.79
C ASP A 101 0.30 -0.35 12.63
N ASN A 102 0.18 0.68 11.80
CA ASN A 102 -1.01 1.53 11.77
C ASN A 102 -1.95 1.26 10.60
N CYS A 103 -1.50 0.52 9.58
CA CYS A 103 -2.27 0.33 8.35
C CYS A 103 -2.39 -1.14 7.91
N CYS A 104 -2.10 -2.08 8.81
CA CYS A 104 -2.29 -3.50 8.54
C CYS A 104 -3.77 -3.81 8.25
N PRO A 105 -4.08 -4.54 7.15
CA PRO A 105 -5.44 -5.00 6.87
C PRO A 105 -6.04 -5.82 8.03
N GLY A 106 -7.36 -5.72 8.21
CA GLY A 106 -8.07 -6.42 9.28
C GLY A 106 -8.15 -7.94 9.06
N TRP A 107 -8.31 -8.38 7.81
CA TRP A 107 -8.40 -9.81 7.47
C TRP A 107 -7.02 -10.46 7.47
N ASP A 108 -6.87 -11.62 8.13
CA ASP A 108 -5.57 -12.29 8.33
C ASP A 108 -4.86 -12.63 7.02
N ASN A 109 -5.61 -13.08 6.01
CA ASN A 109 -5.06 -13.38 4.68
C ASN A 109 -4.54 -12.11 3.96
N LEU A 110 -5.22 -10.97 4.12
CA LEU A 110 -4.77 -9.69 3.57
C LEU A 110 -3.59 -9.15 4.34
N LYS A 111 -3.60 -9.28 5.68
CA LYS A 111 -2.48 -8.90 6.55
C LYS A 111 -1.21 -9.66 6.19
N LEU A 112 -1.31 -10.98 6.00
CA LEU A 112 -0.20 -11.83 5.55
C LEU A 112 0.35 -11.37 4.19
N LYS A 113 -0.52 -11.14 3.21
CA LYS A 113 -0.11 -10.67 1.87
C LYS A 113 0.54 -9.29 1.93
N PHE A 114 -0.03 -8.38 2.72
CA PHE A 114 0.47 -7.02 2.93
C PHE A 114 1.85 -7.02 3.61
N ALA A 115 2.03 -7.77 4.69
CA ALA A 115 3.32 -7.92 5.35
C ALA A 115 4.36 -8.53 4.41
N ARG A 116 3.98 -9.55 3.62
CA ARG A 116 4.87 -10.21 2.65
C ARG A 116 5.38 -9.27 1.57
N THR A 117 4.51 -8.45 0.97
CA THR A 117 4.95 -7.49 -0.06
C THR A 117 5.91 -6.45 0.53
N LEU A 118 5.65 -5.97 1.75
CA LEU A 118 6.53 -5.02 2.42
C LEU A 118 7.86 -5.67 2.83
N ARG A 119 7.85 -6.93 3.29
CA ARG A 119 9.08 -7.68 3.59
C ARG A 119 10.00 -7.73 2.38
N VAL A 120 9.49 -8.15 1.22
CA VAL A 120 10.27 -8.26 -0.01
C VAL A 120 10.76 -6.88 -0.45
N ASN A 121 9.90 -5.86 -0.37
CA ASN A 121 10.27 -4.47 -0.65
C ASN A 121 11.43 -3.99 0.24
N PHE A 122 11.35 -4.18 1.55
CA PHE A 122 12.41 -3.78 2.49
C PHE A 122 13.71 -4.55 2.23
N GLN A 123 13.64 -5.83 1.88
CA GLN A 123 14.81 -6.62 1.47
C GLN A 123 15.47 -6.05 0.20
N GLN A 124 14.69 -5.65 -0.80
CA GLN A 124 15.20 -5.01 -2.02
C GLN A 124 15.90 -3.67 -1.73
N LEU A 125 15.49 -2.97 -0.66
CA LEU A 125 16.10 -1.73 -0.20
C LEU A 125 17.29 -1.93 0.77
N GLY A 126 17.57 -3.18 1.16
CA GLY A 126 18.59 -3.50 2.16
C GLY A 126 18.20 -3.17 3.61
N ASP A 127 16.94 -2.86 3.88
CA ASP A 127 16.44 -2.56 5.23
C ASP A 127 16.07 -3.85 5.98
N SER A 128 17.09 -4.50 6.56
CA SER A 128 16.90 -5.74 7.31
C SER A 128 16.02 -5.57 8.56
N LYS A 129 16.05 -4.38 9.19
CA LYS A 129 15.28 -4.12 10.41
C LYS A 129 13.78 -4.11 10.10
N SER A 130 13.37 -3.37 9.08
CA SER A 130 11.97 -3.31 8.64
C SER A 130 11.51 -4.64 8.03
N ALA A 131 12.38 -5.34 7.31
CA ALA A 131 12.09 -6.68 6.81
C ALA A 131 11.81 -7.68 7.95
N ASN A 132 12.61 -7.68 9.01
CA ASN A 132 12.38 -8.54 10.18
C ASN A 132 11.08 -8.23 10.91
N LYS A 133 10.70 -6.95 10.98
CA LYS A 133 9.40 -6.53 11.52
C LYS A 133 8.25 -7.11 10.70
N ALA A 134 8.35 -7.06 9.37
CA ALA A 134 7.37 -7.66 8.47
C ALA A 134 7.28 -9.19 8.62
N ILE A 135 8.43 -9.88 8.77
CA ILE A 135 8.48 -11.33 9.05
C ILE A 135 7.71 -11.67 10.31
N LYS A 136 7.90 -10.91 11.39
CA LYS A 136 7.19 -11.13 12.65
C LYS A 136 5.67 -11.10 12.44
N ILE A 137 5.17 -10.10 11.70
CA ILE A 137 3.74 -9.99 11.39
C ILE A 137 3.25 -11.15 10.52
N GLU A 138 4.05 -11.61 9.56
CA GLU A 138 3.72 -12.82 8.78
C GLU A 138 3.58 -14.05 9.69
N LEU A 139 4.53 -14.26 10.63
CA LEU A 139 4.48 -15.38 11.57
C LEU A 139 3.24 -15.31 12.48
N ASP A 140 2.96 -14.13 13.05
CA ASP A 140 1.80 -13.90 13.91
C ASP A 140 0.48 -14.18 13.15
N ALA A 141 0.37 -13.72 11.90
CA ALA A 141 -0.80 -13.96 11.06
C ALA A 141 -0.96 -15.44 10.68
N THR A 142 0.14 -16.14 10.38
CA THR A 142 0.11 -17.58 10.10
C THR A 142 -0.28 -18.40 11.32
N GLU A 143 0.23 -18.07 12.50
CA GLU A 143 -0.14 -18.75 13.75
C GLU A 143 -1.65 -18.63 14.02
N ILE A 144 -2.21 -17.42 13.89
CA ILE A 144 -3.65 -17.18 14.04
C ILE A 144 -4.46 -18.01 13.04
N HIS A 145 -4.03 -18.04 11.78
CA HIS A 145 -4.69 -18.83 10.74
C HIS A 145 -4.69 -20.32 11.05
N LEU A 146 -3.54 -20.87 11.46
CA LEU A 146 -3.42 -22.28 11.83
C LEU A 146 -4.27 -22.65 13.05
N LYS A 147 -4.30 -21.79 14.08
CA LYS A 147 -5.17 -21.98 15.25
C LYS A 147 -6.66 -21.98 14.87
N LYS A 148 -7.08 -21.02 14.03
CA LYS A 148 -8.46 -20.96 13.52
C LYS A 148 -8.80 -22.20 12.70
N SER A 149 -7.91 -22.63 11.82
CA SER A 149 -8.10 -23.84 11.00
C SER A 149 -8.21 -25.10 11.85
N TRP A 150 -7.43 -25.21 12.93
CA TRP A 150 -7.45 -26.35 13.84
C TRP A 150 -8.71 -26.41 14.72
N LEU A 151 -9.24 -25.25 15.13
CA LEU A 151 -10.40 -25.14 16.02
C LEU A 151 -11.75 -25.12 15.27
N SER A 152 -11.76 -24.86 13.96
CA SER A 152 -13.03 -24.75 13.21
C SER A 152 -13.55 -26.10 12.74
N ASN A 153 -14.84 -26.36 12.97
CA ASN A 153 -15.61 -27.43 12.31
C ASN A 153 -16.20 -26.97 10.96
N GLU A 154 -15.76 -25.85 10.39
CA GLU A 154 -16.31 -25.28 9.16
C GLU A 154 -15.70 -25.91 7.90
N SER A 155 -16.54 -26.10 6.87
CA SER A 155 -16.16 -26.77 5.61
C SER A 155 -15.14 -26.01 4.76
N TYR A 156 -14.88 -24.72 5.04
CA TYR A 156 -13.90 -23.91 4.31
C TYR A 156 -12.44 -24.28 4.62
N TYR A 157 -12.19 -24.97 5.74
CA TYR A 157 -10.86 -25.33 6.24
C TYR A 157 -10.56 -26.85 6.20
N ARG A 158 -11.36 -27.64 5.46
CA ARG A 158 -11.06 -29.04 5.12
C ARG A 158 -10.57 -29.16 3.68
#